data_AF-A0A800AQC0-F1
#
_entry.id   AF-A0A800AQC0-F1
#
_cell.length_a   1.000
_cell.length_b   1.000
_cell.length_c   1.000
_cell.angle_alpha   90.00
_cell.angle_beta   90.00
_cell.angle_gamma   90.00
#
_symmetry.space_group_name_H-M   'P 1'
#
loop_
_entity.id
_entity.type
_entity.pdbx_description
1 polymer ?
#
loop_
_entity_poly.entity_id
_entity_poly.type
_entity_poly.pdbx_seq_one_letter_code
_entity_poly.pdbx_strand_id
1 'polypeptide(L)'
;PRKEKKFKKKIPKKMKRKALFMVLSAKAKEGLLIVLENLTLEKINTKSMLNILNKLLSKNQSSLIALPKVDEKVILSARNIPKVETIEARNLNVLDLLSFKYLIMPKDSIKIIKDTFLKKENKIKQNNKIK
;
A
#
# COMPACT_ATOMS: atom_id res chain seq x y z
N PRO A 1 19.72 11.31 30.57
CA PRO A 1 18.69 10.42 29.98
C PRO A 1 18.79 9.00 30.57
N ARG A 2 17.72 8.45 31.18
CA ARG A 2 17.74 7.06 31.69
C ARG A 2 17.72 6.08 30.52
N LYS A 3 18.58 5.06 30.59
CA LYS A 3 18.83 4.05 29.54
C LYS A 3 17.59 3.24 29.14
N GLU A 4 16.56 3.17 30.00
CA GLU A 4 15.40 2.30 29.80
C GLU A 4 14.06 3.06 29.83
N LYS A 5 13.78 3.88 28.81
CA LYS A 5 12.46 4.50 28.63
C LYS A 5 11.73 3.90 27.43
N LYS A 6 10.57 3.29 27.66
CA LYS A 6 9.71 2.72 26.60
C LYS A 6 8.71 3.78 26.11
N PHE A 7 8.79 4.15 24.82
CA PHE A 7 7.91 5.16 24.19
C PHE A 7 6.68 4.59 23.46
N LYS A 8 6.48 3.27 23.50
CA LYS A 8 5.40 2.59 22.78
C LYS A 8 4.04 2.93 23.39
N LYS A 9 3.16 3.57 22.62
CA LYS A 9 1.74 3.77 22.95
C LYS A 9 0.85 2.84 22.13
N LYS A 10 -0.20 2.29 22.76
CA LYS A 10 -1.15 1.39 22.11
C LYS A 10 -2.19 2.21 21.34
N ILE A 11 -2.26 1.99 20.02
CA ILE A 11 -3.28 2.62 19.15
C ILE A 11 -4.35 1.57 18.80
N PRO A 12 -5.65 1.88 18.94
CA PRO A 12 -6.72 0.98 18.55
C PRO A 12 -6.68 0.57 17.07
N LYS A 13 -6.98 -0.69 16.78
CA LYS A 13 -6.99 -1.22 15.39
C LYS A 13 -7.97 -0.45 14.48
N LYS A 14 -9.14 -0.07 15.01
CA LYS A 14 -10.15 0.72 14.29
C LYS A 14 -9.61 2.09 13.86
N MET A 15 -8.86 2.76 14.73
CA MET A 15 -8.26 4.06 14.44
C MET A 15 -7.22 3.96 13.31
N LYS A 16 -6.33 2.96 13.37
CA LYS A 16 -5.33 2.71 12.31
C LYS A 16 -6.00 2.47 10.95
N ARG A 17 -7.08 1.68 10.94
CA ARG A 17 -7.85 1.37 9.73
C ARG A 17 -8.54 2.62 9.16
N LYS A 18 -9.13 3.47 10.00
CA LYS A 18 -9.71 4.75 9.58
C LYS A 18 -8.64 5.68 8.98
N ALA A 19 -7.49 5.78 9.62
CA ALA A 19 -6.37 6.58 9.11
C ALA A 19 -5.89 6.07 7.74
N LEU A 20 -5.79 4.75 7.53
CA LEU A 20 -5.46 4.17 6.24
C LEU A 20 -6.44 4.62 5.14
N PHE A 21 -7.74 4.53 5.39
CA PHE A 21 -8.76 4.96 4.42
C PHE A 21 -8.73 6.47 4.15
N MET A 22 -8.49 7.28 5.19
CA MET A 22 -8.34 8.73 5.01
C MET A 22 -7.16 9.05 4.08
N VAL A 23 -6.00 8.41 4.29
CA VAL A 23 -4.82 8.64 3.45
C VAL A 23 -5.06 8.14 2.02
N LEU A 24 -5.69 6.97 1.85
CA LEU A 24 -6.06 6.47 0.52
C LEU A 24 -7.02 7.42 -0.20
N SER A 25 -8.02 7.94 0.51
CA SER A 25 -8.98 8.91 -0.04
C SER A 25 -8.30 10.23 -0.42
N ALA A 26 -7.35 10.71 0.40
CA ALA A 26 -6.59 11.92 0.09
C ALA A 26 -5.75 11.73 -1.18
N LYS A 27 -5.00 10.63 -1.28
CA LYS A 27 -4.22 10.31 -2.48
C LYS A 27 -5.07 10.17 -3.73
N ALA A 28 -6.26 9.57 -3.62
CA ALA A 28 -7.19 9.46 -4.74
C ALA A 28 -7.70 10.84 -5.18
N LYS A 29 -8.06 11.72 -4.23
CA LYS A 29 -8.51 13.08 -4.50
C LYS A 29 -7.42 13.94 -5.17
N GLU A 30 -6.17 13.75 -4.77
CA GLU A 30 -5.01 14.48 -5.29
C GLU A 30 -4.43 13.88 -6.59
N GLY A 31 -5.02 12.79 -7.11
CA GLY A 31 -4.50 12.12 -8.32
C GLY A 31 -3.16 11.40 -8.11
N LEU A 32 -2.79 11.12 -6.86
CA LEU A 32 -1.54 10.44 -6.47
C LEU A 32 -1.68 8.91 -6.39
N LEU A 33 -2.88 8.40 -6.61
CA LEU A 33 -3.19 6.96 -6.65
C LEU A 33 -3.34 6.52 -8.10
N ILE A 34 -2.48 5.60 -8.54
CA ILE A 34 -2.43 5.09 -9.92
C ILE A 34 -2.82 3.61 -9.90
N VAL A 35 -3.85 3.26 -10.67
CA VAL A 35 -4.30 1.89 -10.83
C VAL A 35 -3.89 1.36 -12.20
N LEU A 36 -3.22 0.22 -12.22
CA LEU A 36 -2.84 -0.49 -13.44
C LEU A 36 -3.78 -1.69 -13.66
N GLU A 37 -3.99 -2.09 -14.91
CA GLU A 37 -4.73 -3.34 -15.18
C GLU A 37 -3.94 -4.55 -14.68
N ASN A 38 -2.65 -4.61 -15.02
CA ASN A 38 -1.74 -5.64 -14.57
C ASN A 38 -0.32 -5.07 -14.45
N LEU A 39 0.50 -5.67 -13.58
CA LEU A 39 1.91 -5.35 -13.41
C LEU A 39 2.69 -6.66 -13.39
N THR A 40 3.16 -7.08 -14.56
CA THR A 40 3.99 -8.28 -14.72
C THR A 40 5.27 -7.92 -15.48
N LEU A 41 6.36 -8.59 -15.11
CA LEU A 41 7.64 -8.47 -15.80
C LEU A 41 8.06 -9.86 -16.30
N GLU A 42 8.50 -9.94 -17.55
CA GLU A 42 9.01 -11.19 -18.11
C GLU A 42 10.34 -11.59 -17.47
N LYS A 43 11.22 -10.61 -17.24
CA LYS A 43 12.57 -10.76 -16.67
C LYS A 43 12.83 -9.73 -15.58
N ILE A 44 13.75 -10.04 -14.66
CA ILE A 44 14.24 -9.09 -13.65
C ILE A 44 15.06 -8.02 -14.37
N ASN A 45 14.54 -6.78 -14.45
CA ASN A 45 15.21 -5.69 -15.13
C ASN A 45 14.81 -4.33 -14.52
N THR A 46 15.77 -3.70 -13.85
CA THR A 46 15.61 -2.39 -13.22
C THR A 46 15.39 -1.27 -14.24
N LYS A 47 16.00 -1.36 -15.43
CA LYS A 47 15.83 -0.36 -16.50
C LYS A 47 14.41 -0.38 -17.05
N SER A 48 13.84 -1.57 -17.23
CA SER A 48 12.44 -1.72 -17.66
C SER A 48 11.49 -1.14 -16.62
N MET A 49 11.70 -1.45 -15.33
CA MET A 49 10.89 -0.88 -14.25
C MET A 49 11.02 0.66 -14.18
N LEU A 50 12.23 1.19 -14.27
CA LEU A 50 12.47 2.63 -14.28
C LEU A 50 11.77 3.32 -15.46
N ASN A 51 11.77 2.71 -16.64
CA ASN A 51 11.06 3.23 -17.81
C ASN A 51 9.55 3.26 -17.59
N ILE A 52 8.97 2.22 -16.96
CA ILE A 52 7.54 2.21 -16.59
C ILE A 52 7.24 3.34 -15.61
N LEU A 53 8.04 3.48 -14.55
CA LEU A 53 7.86 4.52 -13.54
C LEU A 53 8.00 5.93 -14.12
N ASN A 54 8.95 6.16 -15.01
CA ASN A 54 9.13 7.46 -15.68
C ASN A 54 7.99 7.82 -16.64
N LYS A 55 7.26 6.83 -17.17
CA LYS A 55 6.06 7.06 -17.98
C LYS A 55 4.83 7.39 -17.13
N LEU A 56 4.75 6.79 -15.93
CA LEU A 56 3.61 6.96 -15.03
C LEU A 56 3.75 8.17 -14.10
N LEU A 57 4.98 8.52 -13.73
CA LEU A 57 5.31 9.51 -12.72
C LEU A 57 6.21 10.60 -13.30
N SER A 58 6.10 11.81 -12.74
CA SER A 58 7.13 12.82 -12.94
C SER A 58 8.47 12.33 -12.38
N LYS A 59 9.59 12.83 -12.95
CA LYS A 59 10.94 12.43 -12.52
C LYS A 59 11.16 12.63 -11.01
N ASN A 60 11.93 11.71 -10.41
CA ASN A 60 12.39 11.74 -9.00
C ASN A 60 11.30 11.75 -7.91
N GLN A 61 10.07 11.35 -8.24
CA GLN A 61 8.99 11.22 -7.24
C GLN A 61 9.08 9.90 -6.49
N SER A 62 8.70 9.91 -5.20
CA SER A 62 8.65 8.70 -4.39
C SER A 62 7.38 7.91 -4.69
N SER A 63 7.51 6.58 -4.81
CA SER A 63 6.37 5.70 -5.12
C SER A 63 6.39 4.41 -4.32
N LEU A 64 5.20 4.01 -3.88
CA LEU A 64 4.94 2.73 -3.24
C LEU A 64 4.16 1.85 -4.22
N ILE A 65 4.69 0.67 -4.53
CA ILE A 65 4.04 -0.31 -5.40
C ILE A 65 3.38 -1.37 -4.51
N ALA A 66 2.05 -1.39 -4.46
CA ALA A 66 1.28 -2.35 -3.68
C ALA A 66 0.88 -3.56 -4.54
N LEU A 67 1.54 -4.70 -4.36
CA LEU A 67 1.35 -5.92 -5.14
C LEU A 67 0.28 -6.84 -4.55
N PRO A 68 -0.47 -7.59 -5.38
CA PRO A 68 -1.52 -8.47 -4.88
C PRO A 68 -0.91 -9.72 -4.22
N LYS A 69 0.22 -10.19 -4.75
CA LYS A 69 1.02 -11.30 -4.22
C LYS A 69 2.49 -10.95 -4.32
N VAL A 70 3.32 -11.73 -3.62
CA VAL A 70 4.77 -11.66 -3.81
C VAL A 70 5.10 -11.98 -5.26
N ASP A 71 5.74 -11.04 -5.94
CA ASP A 71 6.31 -11.23 -7.27
C ASP A 71 7.78 -10.82 -7.21
N GLU A 72 8.66 -11.82 -7.15
CA GLU A 72 10.10 -11.61 -7.03
C GLU A 72 10.66 -10.77 -8.18
N LYS A 73 10.11 -10.91 -9.39
CA LYS A 73 10.60 -10.16 -10.55
C LYS A 73 10.37 -8.68 -10.36
N VAL A 74 9.18 -8.30 -9.89
CA VAL A 74 8.80 -6.92 -9.62
C VAL A 74 9.59 -6.37 -8.43
N ILE A 75 9.68 -7.12 -7.34
CA ILE A 75 10.40 -6.72 -6.13
C ILE A 75 11.88 -6.48 -6.45
N LEU A 76 12.56 -7.43 -7.10
CA LEU A 76 13.98 -7.31 -7.42
C LEU A 76 14.25 -6.20 -8.44
N SER A 77 13.33 -5.97 -9.38
CA SER A 77 13.47 -4.88 -10.36
C SER A 77 13.23 -3.50 -9.75
N ALA A 78 12.44 -3.39 -8.70
CA ALA A 78 12.14 -2.12 -8.03
C ALA A 78 13.13 -1.79 -6.89
N ARG A 79 13.67 -2.80 -6.19
CA ARG A 79 14.50 -2.63 -4.98
C ARG A 79 15.70 -1.69 -5.16
N ASN A 80 16.32 -1.70 -6.33
CA ASN A 80 17.52 -0.89 -6.59
C ASN A 80 17.19 0.54 -7.07
N ILE A 81 15.90 0.88 -7.22
CA ILE A 81 15.47 2.21 -7.67
C ILE A 81 15.28 3.11 -6.45
N PRO A 82 15.96 4.26 -6.37
CA PRO A 82 15.83 5.16 -5.23
C PRO A 82 14.40 5.70 -5.12
N LYS A 83 13.91 5.85 -3.88
CA LYS A 83 12.57 6.36 -3.55
C LYS A 83 11.41 5.49 -4.06
N VAL A 84 11.68 4.24 -4.43
CA VAL A 84 10.67 3.26 -4.82
C VAL A 84 10.71 2.11 -3.83
N GLU A 85 9.55 1.72 -3.35
CA GLU A 85 9.42 0.55 -2.50
C GLU A 85 8.24 -0.31 -2.95
N THR A 86 8.36 -1.62 -2.72
CA THR A 86 7.30 -2.58 -3.01
C THR A 86 6.75 -3.13 -1.72
N ILE A 87 5.43 -3.22 -1.60
CA ILE A 87 4.75 -3.83 -0.46
C ILE A 87 3.66 -4.76 -0.96
N GLU A 88 3.33 -5.77 -0.17
CA GLU A 88 2.13 -6.56 -0.42
C GLU A 88 0.87 -5.80 0.01
N ALA A 89 -0.19 -5.87 -0.79
CA ALA A 89 -1.46 -5.20 -0.55
C ALA A 89 -2.08 -5.53 0.83
N ARG A 90 -1.84 -6.75 1.35
CA ARG A 90 -2.27 -7.18 2.69
C ARG A 90 -1.47 -6.54 3.84
N ASN A 91 -0.25 -6.08 3.57
CA ASN A 91 0.67 -5.51 4.56
C ASN A 91 0.67 -3.97 4.54
N LEU A 92 -0.22 -3.36 3.75
CA LEU A 92 -0.31 -1.92 3.60
C LEU A 92 -0.49 -1.22 4.96
N ASN A 93 0.32 -0.19 5.21
CA ASN A 93 0.26 0.56 6.44
C ASN A 93 0.29 2.08 6.19
N VAL A 94 -0.10 2.83 7.22
CA VAL A 94 -0.26 4.29 7.13
C VAL A 94 1.08 5.01 7.00
N LEU A 95 2.15 4.47 7.60
CA LEU A 95 3.46 5.10 7.58
C LEU A 95 4.01 5.11 6.15
N ASP A 96 3.99 3.97 5.48
CA ASP A 96 4.50 3.85 4.11
C ASP A 96 3.65 4.70 3.16
N LEU A 97 2.32 4.68 3.32
CA LEU A 97 1.43 5.53 2.52
C LEU A 97 1.73 7.03 2.68
N LEU A 98 2.22 7.48 3.83
CA LEU A 98 2.60 8.88 4.05
C LEU A 98 4.04 9.18 3.60
N SER A 99 4.95 8.22 3.72
CA SER A 99 6.35 8.35 3.30
C SER A 99 6.51 8.47 1.78
N PHE A 100 5.64 7.80 1.03
CA PHE A 100 5.67 7.82 -0.44
C PHE A 100 4.58 8.73 -0.99
N LYS A 101 4.92 9.55 -1.99
CA LYS A 101 3.98 10.48 -2.62
C LYS A 101 2.95 9.72 -3.45
N TYR A 102 3.40 8.85 -4.34
CA TYR A 102 2.54 8.07 -5.22
C TYR A 102 2.28 6.67 -4.67
N LEU A 103 1.07 6.17 -4.91
CA LEU A 103 0.70 4.79 -4.67
C LEU A 103 0.31 4.15 -6.01
N ILE A 104 1.03 3.11 -6.41
CA ILE A 104 0.79 2.36 -7.65
C ILE A 104 0.28 0.97 -7.26
N MET A 105 -0.83 0.52 -7.83
CA MET A 105 -1.32 -0.83 -7.58
C MET A 105 -2.04 -1.41 -8.80
N PRO A 106 -1.89 -2.70 -9.10
CA PRO A 106 -2.77 -3.37 -10.06
C PRO A 106 -4.18 -3.53 -9.48
N LYS A 107 -5.17 -3.69 -10.36
CA LYS A 107 -6.59 -3.84 -10.00
C LYS A 107 -6.83 -4.96 -8.97
N ASP A 108 -6.08 -6.05 -9.05
CA ASP A 108 -6.18 -7.18 -8.12
C ASP A 108 -5.82 -6.82 -6.67
N SER A 109 -4.88 -5.87 -6.47
CA SER A 109 -4.50 -5.40 -5.14
C SER A 109 -5.66 -4.73 -4.42
N ILE A 110 -6.57 -4.05 -5.15
CA ILE A 110 -7.75 -3.40 -4.57
C ILE A 110 -8.66 -4.44 -3.91
N LYS A 111 -8.83 -5.61 -4.54
CA LYS A 111 -9.64 -6.70 -3.99
C LYS A 111 -9.08 -7.19 -2.66
N ILE A 112 -7.75 -7.32 -2.57
CA ILE A 112 -7.07 -7.77 -1.34
C ILE A 112 -7.14 -6.71 -0.24
N ILE A 113 -6.99 -5.43 -0.58
CA ILE A 113 -7.17 -4.32 0.37
C ILE A 113 -8.61 -4.33 0.92
N LYS A 114 -9.60 -4.52 0.05
CA LYS A 114 -11.00 -4.64 0.46
C LYS A 114 -11.19 -5.84 1.38
N ASP A 115 -10.68 -7.01 1.05
CA ASP A 115 -10.86 -8.20 1.89
C ASP A 115 -10.11 -8.12 3.22
N THR A 116 -8.96 -7.44 3.26
CA THR A 116 -8.13 -7.30 4.47
C THR A 116 -8.68 -6.23 5.41
N PHE A 117 -9.01 -5.06 4.85
CA PHE A 117 -9.39 -3.88 5.60
C PHE A 117 -10.88 -3.55 5.53
N LEU A 118 -11.74 -4.31 4.85
CA LEU A 118 -13.20 -4.19 4.97
C LEU A 118 -13.87 -5.36 5.70
N LYS A 119 -13.14 -6.42 6.10
CA LYS A 119 -13.73 -7.58 6.80
C LYS A 119 -14.64 -7.16 7.99
N LYS A 120 -15.92 -7.49 7.78
CA LYS A 120 -17.18 -7.35 8.52
C LYS A 120 -17.18 -6.66 9.90
N GLU A 121 -17.78 -5.47 9.95
CA GLU A 121 -18.65 -5.05 11.08
C GLU A 121 -19.97 -5.86 11.13
N ASN A 122 -20.26 -6.66 10.10
CA ASN A 122 -21.51 -7.42 9.94
C ASN A 122 -21.62 -8.72 10.76
N LYS A 123 -20.59 -9.16 11.49
CA LYS A 123 -20.77 -10.29 12.45
C LYS A 123 -21.49 -9.86 13.74
N ILE A 124 -21.48 -8.57 14.08
CA ILE A 124 -22.11 -8.06 15.30
C ILE A 124 -23.61 -7.80 15.08
N LYS A 125 -24.02 -7.40 13.87
CA LYS A 125 -25.44 -7.15 13.54
C LYS A 125 -26.28 -8.41 13.32
N GLN A 126 -25.66 -9.58 13.07
CA GLN A 126 -26.40 -10.86 12.97
C GLN A 126 -26.63 -11.50 14.34
N ASN A 127 -25.71 -11.31 15.31
CA ASN A 127 -25.88 -11.86 16.67
C ASN A 127 -26.81 -11.03 17.56
N ASN A 128 -27.04 -9.75 17.24
CA ASN A 128 -27.97 -8.88 17.98
C ASN A 128 -29.38 -8.81 17.35
N LYS A 129 -29.67 -9.65 16.33
CA LYS A 129 -31.00 -9.81 15.74
C LYS A 129 -31.74 -11.06 16.25
N ILE A 130 -31.15 -11.79 17.20
CA ILE A 130 -31.69 -13.03 17.80
C ILE A 130 -31.69 -12.90 19.35
N LYS A 131 -31.96 -11.70 19.85
CA LYS A 131 -32.30 -11.46 21.26
C LYS A 131 -33.51 -10.56 21.32
#